data_AF-A0A6F9XIS5-F1
#
_entry.id   AF-A0A6F9XIS5-F1
#
_cell.length_a   1.000
_cell.length_b   1.000
_cell.length_c   1.000
_cell.angle_alpha   90.00
_cell.angle_beta   90.00
_cell.angle_gamma   90.00
#
_symmetry.space_group_name_H-M   'P 1'
#
loop_
_entity.id
_entity.type
_entity.pdbx_description
1 polymer ?
#
loop_
_entity_poly.entity_id
_entity_poly.type
_entity_poly.pdbx_seq_one_letter_code
_entity_poly.pdbx_strand_id
1 'polypeptide(L)'
;MEEINKNKKYRIGSVYYEFSGREVTDTYSEIASIKIIDFISDWSDVNFDKTDAYIYFDDLEKELVPPELTPADRKRFIEYLEKGIEVVNK
;
A
#
# COMPACT_ATOMS: atom_id res chain seq x y z
N MET A 1 18.08 -3.35 0.11
CA MET A 1 17.44 -2.24 -0.61
C MET A 1 18.10 -2.01 -1.97
N GLU A 2 17.30 -1.99 -3.03
CA GLU A 2 17.62 -1.61 -4.40
C GLU A 2 17.96 -0.11 -4.52
N GLU A 3 18.76 0.27 -5.53
CA GLU A 3 19.24 1.65 -5.70
C GLU A 3 18.10 2.67 -5.78
N ILE A 4 17.02 2.32 -6.47
CA ILE A 4 15.85 3.18 -6.67
C ILE A 4 15.15 3.56 -5.35
N ASN A 5 15.30 2.73 -4.32
CA ASN A 5 14.60 2.86 -3.04
C ASN A 5 15.44 3.60 -1.99
N LYS A 6 16.75 3.79 -2.21
CA LYS A 6 17.69 4.36 -1.22
C LYS A 6 17.29 5.72 -0.68
N ASN A 7 16.58 6.53 -1.48
CA ASN A 7 16.20 7.89 -1.12
C ASN A 7 14.73 8.02 -0.69
N LYS A 8 13.96 6.92 -0.67
CA LYS A 8 12.55 6.92 -0.26
C LYS A 8 12.45 7.20 1.24
N LYS A 9 11.43 7.95 1.66
CA LYS A 9 11.28 8.37 3.07
C LYS A 9 10.78 7.27 3.98
N TYR A 10 9.86 6.45 3.47
CA TYR A 10 9.13 5.47 4.24
C TYR A 10 9.24 4.09 3.61
N ARG A 11 8.99 3.07 4.43
CA ARG A 11 8.77 1.72 3.96
C ARG A 11 7.68 1.01 4.75
N ILE A 12 7.15 -0.05 4.17
CA ILE A 12 6.20 -0.97 4.81
C ILE A 12 6.42 -2.39 4.28
N GLY A 13 6.29 -3.40 5.13
CA GLY A 13 6.45 -4.79 4.69
C GLY A 13 5.38 -5.16 3.68
N SER A 14 5.75 -5.82 2.57
CA SER A 14 4.79 -6.12 1.48
C SER A 14 3.61 -6.96 1.96
N VAL A 15 3.85 -7.95 2.82
CA VAL A 15 2.82 -8.78 3.46
C VAL A 15 1.88 -7.94 4.33
N TYR A 16 2.42 -6.96 5.06
CA TYR A 16 1.59 -6.08 5.87
C TYR A 16 0.67 -5.24 4.98
N TYR A 17 1.20 -4.72 3.87
CA TYR A 17 0.42 -3.99 2.88
C TYR A 17 -0.62 -4.88 2.19
N GLU A 18 -0.31 -6.13 1.83
CA GLU A 18 -1.28 -7.08 1.24
C GLU A 18 -2.52 -7.24 2.14
N PHE A 19 -2.32 -7.36 3.45
CA PHE A 19 -3.42 -7.52 4.41
C PHE A 19 -4.28 -6.27 4.60
N SER A 20 -3.85 -5.09 4.14
CA SER A 20 -4.66 -3.87 4.17
C SER A 20 -5.95 -3.98 3.36
N GLY A 21 -5.98 -4.86 2.34
CA GLY A 21 -7.20 -5.15 1.57
C GLY A 21 -8.36 -5.69 2.43
N ARG A 22 -8.09 -6.20 3.64
CA ARG A 22 -9.11 -6.64 4.60
C ARG A 22 -9.89 -5.49 5.25
N GLU A 23 -9.34 -4.29 5.21
CA GLU A 23 -9.99 -3.08 5.75
C GLU A 23 -10.99 -2.47 4.75
N VAL A 24 -11.00 -2.97 3.50
CA VAL A 24 -11.96 -2.63 2.46
C VAL A 24 -13.22 -3.45 2.67
N THR A 25 -14.27 -2.82 3.21
CA THR A 25 -15.47 -3.51 3.70
C THR A 25 -16.76 -3.02 3.05
N ASP A 26 -16.74 -1.87 2.36
CA ASP A 26 -17.91 -1.39 1.63
C ASP A 26 -18.17 -2.26 0.37
N THR A 27 -19.37 -2.12 -0.21
CA THR A 27 -19.71 -2.78 -1.46
C THR A 27 -19.27 -1.92 -2.64
N TYR A 28 -18.46 -2.51 -3.52
CA TYR A 28 -17.98 -1.89 -4.76
C TYR A 28 -18.64 -2.53 -5.98
N SER A 29 -18.68 -1.79 -7.10
CA SER A 29 -18.96 -2.41 -8.39
C SER A 29 -17.87 -3.41 -8.75
N GLU A 30 -18.18 -4.42 -9.56
CA GLU A 30 -17.19 -5.42 -9.99
C GLU A 30 -15.91 -4.78 -10.56
N ILE A 31 -16.06 -3.76 -11.42
CA ILE A 31 -14.94 -3.04 -12.01
C ILE A 31 -14.10 -2.33 -10.95
N ALA A 32 -14.72 -1.69 -9.95
CA ALA A 32 -13.99 -1.02 -8.88
C ALA A 32 -13.28 -2.03 -7.98
N SER A 33 -13.92 -3.16 -7.64
CA SER A 33 -13.31 -4.23 -6.87
C SER A 33 -12.05 -4.78 -7.55
N ILE A 34 -12.11 -5.03 -8.86
CA ILE A 34 -10.95 -5.51 -9.64
C ILE A 34 -9.81 -4.50 -9.55
N LYS A 35 -10.08 -3.21 -9.78
CA LYS A 35 -9.04 -2.17 -9.71
C LYS A 35 -8.39 -2.07 -8.33
N ILE A 36 -9.18 -2.19 -7.26
CA ILE A 36 -8.66 -2.16 -5.89
C ILE A 36 -7.75 -3.37 -5.64
N ILE A 37 -8.17 -4.56 -6.03
CA ILE A 37 -7.40 -5.79 -5.87
C ILE A 37 -6.11 -5.72 -6.68
N ASP A 38 -6.19 -5.37 -7.97
CA ASP A 38 -5.03 -5.25 -8.85
C ASP A 38 -4.02 -4.23 -8.30
N PHE A 39 -4.50 -3.08 -7.81
CA PHE A 39 -3.63 -2.06 -7.21
C PHE A 39 -2.89 -2.57 -5.97
N ILE A 40 -3.57 -3.29 -5.08
CA ILE A 40 -2.94 -3.84 -3.86
C ILE A 40 -1.93 -4.93 -4.25
N SER A 41 -2.32 -5.87 -5.11
CA SER A 41 -1.47 -6.96 -5.57
C SER A 41 -0.23 -6.47 -6.32
N ASP A 42 -0.35 -5.45 -7.17
CA ASP A 42 0.81 -4.87 -7.88
C ASP A 42 1.88 -4.39 -6.89
N TRP A 43 1.47 -3.75 -5.79
CA TRP A 43 2.40 -3.27 -4.78
C TRP A 43 2.93 -4.39 -3.87
N SER A 44 2.10 -5.34 -3.45
CA SER A 44 2.53 -6.43 -2.56
C SER A 44 3.36 -7.51 -3.25
N ASP A 45 3.12 -7.75 -4.55
CA ASP A 45 3.64 -8.93 -5.25
C ASP A 45 4.65 -8.56 -6.35
N VAL A 46 4.58 -7.34 -6.91
CA VAL A 46 5.37 -6.96 -8.08
C VAL A 46 6.35 -5.81 -7.80
N ASN A 47 5.87 -4.74 -7.15
CA ASN A 47 6.61 -3.47 -7.00
C ASN A 47 7.39 -3.35 -5.69
N PHE A 48 7.44 -4.39 -4.87
CA PHE A 48 8.26 -4.39 -3.67
C PHE A 48 9.74 -4.58 -3.99
N ASP A 49 10.61 -4.13 -3.09
CA ASP A 49 12.05 -4.32 -3.15
C ASP A 49 12.41 -5.79 -2.95
N LYS A 50 12.94 -6.43 -3.99
CA LYS A 50 13.15 -7.89 -3.99
C LYS A 50 14.25 -8.35 -3.04
N THR A 51 15.04 -7.41 -2.51
CA THR A 51 16.15 -7.73 -1.61
C THR A 51 15.72 -7.88 -0.16
N ASP A 52 14.63 -7.22 0.25
CA ASP A 52 14.17 -7.22 1.64
C ASP A 52 12.65 -7.37 1.82
N ALA A 53 11.88 -7.48 0.73
CA ALA A 53 10.42 -7.63 0.74
C ALA A 53 9.66 -6.43 1.33
N TYR A 54 10.21 -5.22 1.21
CA TYR A 54 9.54 -3.98 1.59
C TYR A 54 9.07 -3.17 0.38
N ILE A 55 7.98 -2.46 0.55
CA ILE A 55 7.53 -1.41 -0.35
C ILE A 55 8.08 -0.08 0.18
N TYR A 56 8.75 0.68 -0.69
CA TYR A 56 9.33 1.98 -0.36
C TYR A 56 8.56 3.11 -1.07
N PHE A 57 8.24 4.18 -0.35
CA PHE A 57 7.38 5.26 -0.84
C PHE A 57 7.68 6.60 -0.15
N ASP A 58 7.18 7.70 -0.72
CA ASP A 58 7.34 9.07 -0.21
C ASP A 58 6.02 9.70 0.24
N ASP A 59 4.90 9.33 -0.39
CA ASP A 59 3.57 9.86 -0.15
C ASP A 59 2.56 8.70 -0.07
N LEU A 60 2.14 8.38 1.16
CA LEU A 60 1.23 7.27 1.45
C LEU A 60 -0.04 7.33 0.61
N GLU A 61 -0.70 8.49 0.58
CA GLU A 61 -2.01 8.62 -0.06
C GLU A 61 -1.93 8.56 -1.58
N LYS A 62 -0.84 9.05 -2.18
CA LYS A 62 -0.68 9.05 -3.64
C LYS A 62 -0.15 7.74 -4.18
N GLU A 63 0.73 7.06 -3.44
CA GLU A 63 1.41 5.86 -3.92
C GLU A 63 0.69 4.58 -3.51
N LEU A 64 0.16 4.51 -2.29
CA LEU A 64 -0.28 3.22 -1.70
C LEU A 64 -1.78 3.14 -1.40
N VAL A 65 -2.57 4.16 -1.68
CA VAL A 65 -4.02 4.11 -1.42
C VAL A 65 -4.78 3.98 -2.75
N PRO A 66 -5.55 2.89 -2.97
CA PRO A 66 -6.34 2.76 -4.18
C PRO A 66 -7.31 3.93 -4.36
N PRO A 67 -7.37 4.58 -5.54
CA PRO A 67 -8.17 5.77 -5.76
C PRO A 67 -9.68 5.48 -5.69
N GLU A 68 -10.09 4.26 -6.00
CA GLU A 68 -11.49 3.81 -5.99
C GLU A 68 -12.10 3.72 -4.58
N LEU A 69 -11.29 3.67 -3.51
CA LEU A 69 -11.80 3.50 -2.15
C LEU A 69 -12.80 4.62 -1.77
N THR A 70 -13.89 4.21 -1.13
CA THR A 70 -14.80 5.17 -0.49
C THR A 70 -14.05 5.95 0.60
N PRO A 71 -14.54 7.15 0.99
CA PRO A 71 -13.91 7.89 2.09
C PRO A 71 -13.80 7.10 3.40
N ALA A 72 -14.76 6.21 3.68
CA ALA A 72 -14.77 5.38 4.88
C ALA A 72 -13.71 4.28 4.83
N ASP A 73 -13.63 3.52 3.74
CA ASP A 73 -12.59 2.51 3.55
C ASP A 73 -11.21 3.14 3.45
N ARG A 74 -11.06 4.26 2.73
CA ARG A 74 -9.80 5.02 2.65
C ARG A 74 -9.25 5.33 4.04
N LYS A 75 -10.11 5.80 4.94
CA LYS A 75 -9.71 6.11 6.32
C LYS A 75 -9.24 4.85 7.06
N ARG A 76 -10.03 3.77 7.05
CA ARG A 76 -9.68 2.49 7.70
C ARG A 76 -8.35 1.93 7.16
N PHE A 77 -8.22 1.96 5.84
CA PHE A 77 -7.04 1.48 5.12
C PHE A 77 -5.78 2.24 5.53
N ILE A 78 -5.82 3.57 5.53
CA ILE A 78 -4.69 4.41 5.97
C ILE A 78 -4.36 4.16 7.45
N GLU A 79 -5.36 4.16 8.33
CA GLU A 79 -5.15 3.89 9.77
C GLU A 79 -4.52 2.52 10.03
N TYR A 80 -4.81 1.52 9.19
CA TYR A 80 -4.16 0.22 9.26
C TYR A 80 -2.71 0.28 8.78
N LEU A 81 -2.44 0.92 7.63
CA LEU A 81 -1.09 1.06 7.08
C LEU A 81 -0.15 1.79 8.03
N GLU A 82 -0.59 2.88 8.66
CA GLU A 82 0.22 3.69 9.58
C GLU A 82 0.83 2.89 10.74
N LYS A 83 0.21 1.78 11.15
CA LYS A 83 0.74 0.90 12.20
C LYS A 83 1.98 0.11 11.76
N GLY A 84 2.19 -0.07 10.46
CA GLY A 84 3.29 -0.82 9.86
C GLY A 84 4.33 0.04 9.12
N ILE A 85 4.12 1.35 9.02
CA ILE A 85 5.03 2.25 8.32
C ILE A 85 6.27 2.55 9.18
N GLU A 86 7.43 2.41 8.56
CA GLU A 86 8.72 2.78 9.14
C GLU A 86 9.33 3.97 8.42
N VAL A 87 9.94 4.90 9.17
CA VAL A 87 10.74 5.99 8.60
C VAL A 87 12.16 5.49 8.35
N VAL A 88 12.63 5.56 7.11
CA VAL A 88 13.97 5.06 6.72
C VAL A 88 14.94 6.16 6.34
N ASN A 89 14.45 7.31 5.87
CA ASN A 89 15.25 8.49 5.58
C ASN A 89 14.58 9.75 6.17
N LYS A 90 15.36 10.65 6.75
CA LYS A 90 14.92 11.90 7.37
C LYS A 90 15.38 13.11 6.58
#